data_AF-A0A2T4IX08-F1
#
_entry.id   AF-A0A2T4IX08-F1
#
_cell.length_a   1.000
_cell.length_b   1.000
_cell.length_c   1.000
_cell.angle_alpha   90.00
_cell.angle_beta   90.00
_cell.angle_gamma   90.00
#
_symmetry.space_group_name_H-M   'P 1'
#
loop_
_entity.id
_entity.type
_entity.pdbx_description
1 polymer ?
#
loop_
_entity_poly.entity_id
_entity_poly.type
_entity_poly.pdbx_seq_one_letter_code
_entity_poly.pdbx_strand_id
1 'polypeptide(L)'
;MSENVGLIIYPVPSLVATLLNRERTKGSPLTEEEVIQIRDTCPAIAMPPDVARQVDESRGYRDIDPENCWEEWQRARKELTES
;
A
#
# COMPACT_ATOMS: atom_id res chain seq x y z
N MET A 1 -0.68 -2.46 32.79
CA MET A 1 -0.75 -1.22 31.99
C MET A 1 -0.91 -1.68 30.56
N SER A 2 -2.12 -1.63 30.01
CA SER A 2 -2.30 -1.90 28.58
C SER A 2 -1.67 -0.72 27.86
N GLU A 3 -0.57 -0.93 27.15
CA GLU A 3 -0.06 0.10 26.25
C GLU A 3 -1.20 0.45 25.29
N ASN A 4 -1.54 1.74 25.22
CA ASN A 4 -2.47 2.21 24.19
C ASN A 4 -1.69 2.21 22.88
N VAL A 5 -1.58 1.03 22.27
CA VAL A 5 -0.92 0.86 20.98
C VAL A 5 -1.82 1.55 19.96
N GLY A 6 -1.39 2.72 19.48
CA GLY A 6 -2.13 3.49 18.48
C GLY A 6 -2.43 2.62 17.26
N LEU A 7 -3.67 2.66 16.77
CA LEU A 7 -4.07 1.91 15.59
C LEU A 7 -3.58 2.63 14.33
N ILE A 8 -3.20 1.86 13.32
CA ILE A 8 -2.89 2.35 11.98
C ILE A 8 -3.91 1.81 10.98
N ILE A 9 -4.14 2.56 9.91
CA ILE A 9 -4.98 2.15 8.79
C ILE A 9 -4.13 1.34 7.83
N TYR A 10 -4.41 0.04 7.72
CA TYR A 10 -3.64 -0.89 6.89
C TYR A 10 -4.47 -1.39 5.71
N PRO A 11 -4.07 -1.13 4.45
CA PRO A 11 -4.79 -1.57 3.25
C PRO A 11 -4.88 -3.10 3.10
N VAL A 12 -6.08 -3.60 2.80
CA VAL A 12 -6.35 -5.00 2.50
C VAL A 12 -7.39 -5.08 1.35
N PRO A 13 -7.01 -5.48 0.13
CA PRO A 13 -5.72 -6.07 -0.28
C PRO A 13 -4.56 -5.07 -0.26
N SER A 14 -3.34 -5.57 -0.46
CA SER A 14 -2.14 -4.73 -0.49
C SER A 14 -2.29 -3.57 -1.47
N LEU A 15 -1.89 -2.38 -1.04
CA LEU A 15 -1.99 -1.18 -1.87
C LEU A 15 -0.99 -1.22 -3.03
N VAL A 16 0.25 -1.68 -2.81
CA VAL A 16 1.22 -1.85 -3.91
C VAL A 16 0.73 -2.86 -4.95
N ALA A 17 0.15 -3.98 -4.51
CA ALA A 17 -0.40 -4.98 -5.42
C ALA A 17 -1.61 -4.44 -6.19
N THR A 18 -2.46 -3.66 -5.53
CA THR A 18 -3.63 -3.01 -6.14
C THR A 18 -3.21 -2.02 -7.21
N LEU A 19 -2.26 -1.12 -6.91
CA LEU A 19 -1.73 -0.15 -7.86
C LEU A 19 -1.06 -0.81 -9.06
N LEU A 20 -0.22 -1.83 -8.83
CA LEU A 20 0.43 -2.59 -9.90
C LEU A 20 -0.60 -3.24 -10.83
N ASN A 21 -1.64 -3.86 -10.28
CA ASN A 21 -2.70 -4.45 -11.09
C ASN A 21 -3.47 -3.39 -11.91
N ARG A 22 -3.76 -2.22 -11.32
CA ARG A 22 -4.45 -1.12 -12.01
C ARG A 22 -3.60 -0.54 -13.13
N GLU A 23 -2.31 -0.32 -12.90
CA GLU A 23 -1.39 0.16 -13.93
C GLU A 23 -1.28 -0.85 -15.09
N ARG A 24 -1.11 -2.14 -14.79
CA ARG A 24 -1.07 -3.21 -15.80
C ARG A 24 -2.37 -3.29 -16.61
N THR A 25 -3.52 -3.11 -15.95
CA THR A 25 -4.83 -3.09 -16.61
C THR A 25 -5.00 -1.87 -17.50
N LYS A 26 -4.54 -0.70 -17.04
CA LYS A 26 -4.56 0.56 -17.81
C LYS A 26 -3.60 0.51 -19.01
N GLY A 27 -2.50 -0.24 -18.90
CA GLY A 27 -1.47 -0.36 -19.93
C GLY A 27 -0.57 0.87 -20.08
N SER A 28 -0.66 1.82 -19.14
CA SER A 28 0.18 3.03 -19.09
C SER A 28 0.37 3.46 -17.63
N PRO A 29 1.42 4.24 -17.31
CA PRO A 29 1.68 4.70 -15.95
C PRO A 29 0.45 5.35 -15.30
N LEU A 30 0.23 5.07 -14.02
CA LEU A 30 -0.78 5.79 -13.24
C LEU A 30 -0.33 7.25 -13.00
N THR A 31 -1.28 8.19 -13.07
CA THR A 31 -1.04 9.57 -12.62
C THR A 31 -1.10 9.66 -11.10
N GLU A 32 -0.63 10.76 -10.53
CA GLU A 32 -0.72 10.99 -9.09
C GLU A 32 -2.17 10.95 -8.62
N GLU A 33 -3.08 11.63 -9.33
CA GLU A 33 -4.49 11.67 -9.00
C GLU A 33 -5.13 10.27 -8.99
N GLU A 34 -4.77 9.41 -9.95
CA GLU A 34 -5.27 8.03 -9.99
C GLU A 34 -4.75 7.20 -8.80
N VAL A 35 -3.48 7.36 -8.42
CA VAL A 35 -2.88 6.66 -7.27
C VAL A 35 -3.56 7.08 -5.97
N ILE A 36 -3.74 8.39 -5.78
CA ILE A 36 -4.44 8.97 -4.64
C ILE A 36 -5.89 8.47 -4.58
N GLN A 37 -6.60 8.47 -5.71
CA GLN A 37 -7.98 7.97 -5.77
C GLN A 37 -8.07 6.47 -5.46
N ILE A 38 -7.12 5.67 -5.93
CA ILE A 38 -7.08 4.23 -5.63
C ILE A 38 -6.83 4.00 -4.15
N ARG A 39 -5.91 4.74 -3.52
CA ARG A 39 -5.69 4.67 -2.07
C ARG A 39 -6.96 5.02 -1.30
N ASP A 40 -7.59 6.14 -1.62
CA ASP A 40 -8.75 6.65 -0.88
C ASP A 40 -9.98 5.71 -0.98
N THR A 41 -10.03 4.88 -2.03
CA THR A 41 -11.07 3.88 -2.26
C THR A 41 -10.65 2.45 -1.89
N CYS A 42 -9.41 2.26 -1.41
CA CYS A 42 -8.91 0.95 -1.02
C CYS A 42 -9.51 0.54 0.34
N PRO A 43 -10.11 -0.66 0.46
CA PRO A 43 -10.54 -1.15 1.75
C PRO A 43 -9.36 -1.27 2.72
N ALA A 44 -9.55 -0.86 3.96
CA ALA A 44 -8.51 -0.87 4.97
C ALA A 44 -9.06 -1.30 6.33
N ILE A 45 -8.17 -1.82 7.17
CA ILE A 45 -8.48 -2.28 8.52
C ILE A 45 -7.63 -1.46 9.49
N ALA A 46 -8.27 -0.94 10.54
CA ALA A 46 -7.55 -0.35 11.66
C ALA A 46 -6.94 -1.47 12.52
N MET A 47 -5.62 -1.53 12.61
CA MET A 47 -4.92 -2.57 13.39
C MET A 47 -3.69 -2.03 14.11
N PRO A 48 -3.23 -2.72 15.17
CA PRO A 48 -1.96 -2.40 15.81
C PRO A 48 -0.76 -2.49 14.84
N PRO A 49 0.29 -1.67 15.00
CA PRO A 49 1.44 -1.66 14.10
C PRO A 49 2.25 -2.96 14.10
N ASP A 50 2.27 -3.67 15.22
CA ASP A 50 2.90 -4.98 15.34
C ASP A 50 2.14 -6.06 14.55
N VAL A 51 0.80 -5.99 14.54
CA VAL A 51 -0.03 -6.86 13.71
C VAL A 51 0.20 -6.54 12.23
N ALA A 52 0.24 -5.27 11.83
CA ALA A 52 0.55 -4.88 10.46
C ALA A 52 1.91 -5.41 9.99
N ARG A 53 2.93 -5.36 10.86
CA ARG A 53 4.26 -5.93 10.57
C ARG A 53 4.20 -7.45 10.35
N GLN A 54 3.43 -8.18 11.16
CA GLN A 54 3.23 -9.61 10.96
C GLN A 54 2.53 -9.90 9.62
N VAL A 55 1.60 -9.04 9.19
CA VAL A 55 0.97 -9.15 7.88
C VAL A 55 1.99 -8.93 6.76
N ASP A 56 2.82 -7.90 6.84
CA ASP A 56 3.93 -7.66 5.88
C ASP A 56 4.90 -8.86 5.81
N GLU A 57 5.33 -9.38 6.96
CA GLU A 57 6.20 -10.56 7.05
C GLU A 57 5.54 -11.79 6.40
N SER A 58 4.24 -12.00 6.63
CA SER A 58 3.50 -13.11 6.01
C SER A 58 3.35 -12.97 4.48
N ARG A 59 3.26 -11.72 3.98
CA ARG A 59 3.23 -11.41 2.54
C ARG A 59 4.61 -11.55 1.90
N GLY A 60 5.68 -11.42 2.68
CA GLY A 60 7.07 -11.44 2.23
C GLY A 60 7.57 -10.10 1.70
N TYR A 61 6.79 -9.02 1.85
CA TYR A 61 7.15 -7.67 1.47
C TYR A 61 6.38 -6.66 2.32
N ARG A 62 6.98 -5.48 2.49
CA ARG A 62 6.32 -4.33 3.13
C ARG A 62 5.42 -3.64 2.12
N ASP A 63 4.17 -3.36 2.52
CA ASP A 63 3.25 -2.58 1.68
C ASP A 63 3.65 -1.09 1.65
N ILE A 64 3.07 -0.33 0.72
CA ILE A 64 3.32 1.13 0.68
C ILE A 64 2.55 1.85 1.80
N ASP A 65 3.18 2.88 2.34
CA ASP A 65 2.59 3.78 3.32
C ASP A 65 1.47 4.62 2.68
N PRO A 66 0.20 4.50 3.13
CA PRO A 66 -0.89 5.32 2.63
C PRO A 66 -0.67 6.82 2.79
N GLU A 67 0.06 7.26 3.82
CA GLU A 67 0.35 8.68 4.08
C GLU A 67 1.36 9.26 3.09
N ASN A 68 2.20 8.42 2.48
CA ASN A 68 3.23 8.79 1.50
C ASN A 68 3.06 8.01 0.18
N CYS A 69 1.80 7.73 -0.17
CA CYS A 69 1.43 6.74 -1.19
C CYS A 69 2.03 7.01 -2.57
N TRP A 70 2.05 8.27 -3.02
CA TRP A 70 2.54 8.59 -4.35
C TRP A 70 4.05 8.35 -4.48
N GLU A 71 4.83 8.88 -3.53
CA GLU A 71 6.28 8.77 -3.50
C GLU A 71 6.73 7.32 -3.35
N GLU A 72 6.07 6.54 -2.48
CA GLU A 72 6.38 5.13 -2.31
C GLU A 72 5.95 4.29 -3.50
N TRP A 73 4.79 4.58 -4.11
CA TRP A 73 4.39 3.95 -5.36
C TRP A 73 5.41 4.22 -6.46
N GLN A 74 5.89 5.46 -6.65
CA GLN A 74 6.89 5.77 -7.67
C GLN A 74 8.19 4.99 -7.49
N ARG A 75 8.61 4.73 -6.24
CA ARG A 75 9.78 3.88 -5.95
C ARG A 75 9.50 2.42 -6.28
N ALA A 76 8.42 1.86 -5.72
CA ALA A 76 8.03 0.47 -5.96
C ALA A 76 7.78 0.18 -7.44
N ARG A 77 7.12 1.10 -8.16
CA ARG A 77 6.82 1.00 -9.58
C ARG A 77 8.08 0.84 -10.42
N LYS A 78 9.15 1.61 -10.14
CA LYS A 78 10.43 1.48 -10.85
C LYS A 78 10.98 0.07 -10.68
N GLU A 79 11.08 -0.40 -9.44
CA GLU A 79 11.56 -1.75 -9.12
C GLU A 79 10.72 -2.84 -9.80
N LEU A 80 9.39 -2.69 -9.83
CA LEU A 80 8.44 -3.68 -10.35
C LEU A 80 8.27 -3.67 -11.88
N THR A 81 8.69 -2.61 -12.58
CA THR A 81 8.52 -2.45 -14.03
C THR A 81 9.83 -2.42 -14.82
N GLU A 82 10.96 -2.21 -14.15
CA GLU A 82 12.31 -2.24 -14.76
C GLU A 82 12.99 -3.62 -14.65
N SER A 83 12.23 -4.66 -14.25
CA SER A 83 12.65 -6.08 -14.21
C SER A 83 12.30 -6.81 -15.51
#